data_AF-A0A932N0X7-F1
#
_entry.id   AF-A0A932N0X7-F1
#
_cell.length_a   1.000
_cell.length_b   1.000
_cell.length_c   1.000
_cell.angle_alpha   90.00
_cell.angle_beta   90.00
_cell.angle_gamma   90.00
#
_symmetry.space_group_name_H-M   'P 1'
#
loop_
_entity.id
_entity.type
_entity.pdbx_description
1 polymer ?
#
loop_
_entity_poly.entity_id
_entity_poly.type
_entity_poly.pdbx_seq_one_letter_code
_entity_poly.pdbx_strand_id
1 'polypeptide(L)'
;EPTPQTNDGNTSRALNALSVGAVWDFRELMFNPAELQVYGILGVQRDVMLEVTRTYYLRQQLLLRRDLEPPQDAMAQKSLDLRIDELTSTLDVMTGGWFSRTTERRRTGGAAED
;
A
#
# COMPACT_ATOMS: atom_id res chain seq x y z
N GLU A 1 -24.33 -93.11 16.79
CA GLU A 1 -24.60 -92.29 15.58
C GLU A 1 -25.99 -92.65 15.05
N PRO A 2 -26.77 -91.69 14.50
CA PRO A 2 -26.34 -90.54 13.71
C PRO A 2 -26.62 -89.17 14.34
N THR A 3 -26.13 -88.16 13.63
CA THR A 3 -25.66 -86.80 13.96
C THR A 3 -26.70 -85.77 14.45
N PRO A 4 -26.28 -84.79 15.28
CA PRO A 4 -27.04 -83.56 15.48
C PRO A 4 -26.86 -82.65 14.26
N GLN A 5 -27.99 -82.21 13.67
CA GLN A 5 -27.99 -81.15 12.66
C GLN A 5 -27.78 -79.81 13.36
N THR A 6 -26.56 -79.28 13.32
CA THR A 6 -26.31 -77.87 13.61
C THR A 6 -26.81 -77.07 12.43
N ASN A 7 -28.10 -76.71 12.50
CA ASN A 7 -28.69 -75.73 11.61
C ASN A 7 -28.16 -74.37 12.07
N ASP A 8 -26.92 -74.07 11.69
CA ASP A 8 -26.29 -72.78 11.92
C ASP A 8 -27.06 -71.77 11.07
N GLY A 9 -28.08 -71.20 11.71
CA GLY A 9 -28.88 -70.12 11.17
C GLY A 9 -27.93 -69.02 10.75
N ASN A 10 -27.67 -68.97 9.45
CA ASN A 10 -27.05 -67.87 8.75
C ASN A 10 -27.99 -66.66 8.86
N THR A 11 -28.03 -66.04 10.05
CA THR A 11 -28.55 -64.71 10.23
C THR A 11 -27.48 -63.76 9.71
N SER A 12 -27.34 -63.70 8.40
CA SER A 12 -26.82 -62.53 7.71
C SER A 12 -27.87 -61.43 7.90
N ARG A 13 -27.93 -60.89 9.13
CA ARG A 13 -28.44 -59.55 9.37
C ARG A 13 -27.51 -58.64 8.59
N ALA A 14 -27.92 -58.34 7.36
CA ALA A 14 -27.45 -57.17 6.65
C ALA A 14 -27.78 -55.98 7.55
N LEU A 15 -26.82 -55.60 8.39
CA LEU A 15 -26.84 -54.34 9.08
C LEU A 15 -26.69 -53.29 7.99
N ASN A 16 -27.82 -52.70 7.60
CA ASN A 16 -27.84 -51.49 6.80
C ASN A 16 -27.22 -50.38 7.66
N ALA A 17 -25.89 -50.33 7.69
CA ALA A 17 -25.15 -49.25 8.31
C ALA A 17 -25.23 -48.06 7.35
N LEU A 18 -26.23 -47.20 7.56
CA LEU A 18 -26.34 -45.95 6.84
C LEU A 18 -25.26 -45.00 7.39
N SER A 19 -24.21 -44.80 6.59
CA SER A 19 -23.17 -43.81 6.86
C SER A 19 -23.51 -42.54 6.09
N VAL A 20 -23.68 -41.44 6.82
CA VAL A 20 -23.81 -40.10 6.23
C VAL A 20 -22.56 -39.32 6.61
N GLY A 21 -21.78 -38.96 5.60
CA GLY A 21 -20.61 -38.10 5.74
C GLY A 21 -20.86 -36.76 5.07
N ALA A 22 -20.47 -35.67 5.74
CA ALA A 22 -20.43 -34.34 5.15
C ALA A 22 -18.96 -33.95 4.93
N VAL A 23 -18.61 -33.59 3.70
CA VAL A 23 -17.32 -32.99 3.36
C VAL A 23 -17.59 -31.52 3.08
N TRP A 24 -17.11 -30.65 3.98
CA TRP A 24 -17.20 -29.22 3.78
C TRP A 24 -15.91 -28.70 3.14
N ASP A 25 -16.03 -27.98 2.03
CA ASP A 25 -14.92 -27.32 1.38
C ASP A 25 -14.86 -25.85 1.82
N PHE A 26 -13.95 -25.54 2.75
CA PHE A 26 -13.72 -24.18 3.25
C PHE A 26 -12.60 -23.44 2.50
N ARG A 27 -12.12 -23.97 1.36
CA ARG A 27 -10.99 -23.35 0.62
C ARG A 27 -11.28 -21.92 0.16
N GLU A 28 -12.53 -21.60 -0.15
CA GLU A 28 -12.95 -20.23 -0.54
C GLU A 28 -13.20 -19.30 0.66
N LEU A 29 -13.33 -19.83 1.89
CA LEU A 29 -13.54 -19.00 3.09
C LEU A 29 -12.22 -18.49 3.70
N MET A 30 -11.08 -19.05 3.29
CA MET A 30 -9.74 -18.69 3.81
C MET A 30 -8.99 -17.69 2.94
N PHE A 31 -9.52 -17.29 1.78
CA PHE A 31 -8.86 -16.34 0.88
C PHE A 31 -9.84 -15.29 0.38
N ASN A 32 -9.85 -14.14 1.05
CA ASN A 32 -10.46 -12.94 0.50
C ASN A 32 -9.52 -12.34 -0.56
N PRO A 33 -9.87 -12.36 -1.87
CA PRO A 33 -9.01 -11.81 -2.93
C PRO A 33 -8.75 -10.31 -2.78
N ALA A 34 -9.53 -9.59 -1.96
CA ALA A 34 -9.27 -8.20 -1.61
C ALA A 34 -7.97 -8.02 -0.80
N GLU A 35 -7.58 -8.99 0.03
CA GLU A 35 -6.34 -8.87 0.83
C GLU A 35 -5.08 -8.91 -0.04
N LEU A 36 -5.07 -9.74 -1.10
CA LEU A 36 -3.98 -9.81 -2.06
C LEU A 36 -3.78 -8.51 -2.83
N GLN A 37 -4.85 -7.78 -3.13
CA GLN A 37 -4.79 -6.53 -3.88
C GLN A 37 -4.22 -5.37 -3.04
N VAL A 38 -4.44 -5.38 -1.72
CA VAL A 38 -3.91 -4.36 -0.79
C VAL A 38 -2.39 -4.42 -0.69
N TYR A 39 -1.77 -5.62 -0.74
CA TYR A 39 -0.32 -5.75 -0.67
C TYR A 39 0.42 -5.11 -1.85
N GLY A 40 -0.17 -5.14 -3.06
CA GLY A 40 0.39 -4.45 -4.23
C GLY A 40 0.38 -2.92 -4.10
N ILE A 41 -0.63 -2.38 -3.41
CA ILE A 41 -0.78 -0.93 -3.20
C ILE A 41 0.27 -0.40 -2.22
N LEU A 42 0.64 -1.20 -1.20
CA LEU A 42 1.64 -0.81 -0.20
C LEU A 42 3.03 -0.53 -0.81
N GLY A 43 3.42 -1.28 -1.85
CA GLY A 43 4.67 -1.05 -2.57
C GLY A 43 4.68 0.31 -3.27
N VAL A 44 3.66 0.55 -4.09
CA VAL A 44 3.49 1.82 -4.83
C VAL A 44 3.43 3.02 -3.87
N GLN A 45 2.74 2.89 -2.74
CA GLN A 45 2.67 3.95 -1.74
C GLN A 45 4.05 4.27 -1.15
N ARG A 46 4.86 3.25 -0.82
CA ARG A 46 6.22 3.45 -0.31
C ARG A 46 7.10 4.15 -1.33
N ASP A 47 7.03 3.75 -2.59
CA ASP A 47 7.83 4.33 -3.67
C ASP A 47 7.47 5.81 -3.87
N VAL A 48 6.17 6.13 -3.91
CA VAL A 48 5.70 7.53 -3.97
C VAL A 48 6.18 8.34 -2.76
N MET A 49 6.12 7.77 -1.55
CA MET A 49 6.55 8.46 -0.34
C MET A 49 8.06 8.74 -0.33
N LEU A 50 8.87 7.79 -0.79
CA LEU A 50 10.31 7.97 -0.96
C LEU A 50 10.61 9.06 -1.99
N GLU A 51 9.89 9.07 -3.11
CA GLU A 51 10.10 10.06 -4.17
C GLU A 51 9.66 11.47 -3.75
N VAL A 52 8.56 11.61 -2.98
CA VAL A 52 8.16 12.89 -2.36
C VAL A 52 9.26 13.38 -1.43
N THR A 53 9.79 12.48 -0.59
CA THR A 53 10.85 12.82 0.38
C THR A 53 12.11 13.28 -0.33
N ARG A 54 12.54 12.54 -1.36
CA ARG A 54 13.71 12.87 -2.18
C ARG A 54 13.55 14.23 -2.85
N THR A 55 12.41 14.45 -3.52
CA THR A 55 12.13 15.70 -4.23
C THR A 55 12.11 16.88 -3.27
N TYR A 56 11.55 16.71 -2.07
CA TYR A 56 11.54 17.73 -1.02
C TYR A 56 12.94 18.15 -0.60
N TYR A 57 13.82 17.20 -0.28
CA TYR A 57 15.16 17.53 0.17
C TYR A 57 16.05 18.08 -0.95
N LEU A 58 15.87 17.63 -2.20
CA LEU A 58 16.55 18.25 -3.35
C LEU A 58 16.18 19.72 -3.51
N ARG A 59 14.87 20.04 -3.40
CA ARG A 59 14.40 21.43 -3.43
C ARG A 59 14.99 22.24 -2.27
N GLN A 60 15.00 21.67 -1.07
CA GLN A 60 15.54 22.34 0.12
C GLN A 60 17.04 22.63 -0.02
N GLN A 61 17.81 21.72 -0.61
CA GLN A 61 19.23 21.93 -0.87
C GLN A 61 19.46 23.10 -1.85
N LEU A 62 18.64 23.21 -2.90
CA LEU A 62 18.75 24.33 -3.86
C LEU A 62 18.35 25.66 -3.25
N LEU A 63 17.31 25.69 -2.41
CA LEU A 63 16.94 26.89 -1.66
C LEU A 63 18.06 27.32 -0.72
N LEU A 64 18.64 26.37 0.03
CA LEU A 64 19.77 26.66 0.90
C LEU A 64 20.97 27.19 0.11
N ARG A 65 21.27 26.60 -1.05
CA ARG A 65 22.33 27.07 -1.94
C ARG A 65 22.05 28.49 -2.43
N ARG A 66 20.83 28.78 -2.86
CA ARG A 66 20.44 30.14 -3.28
C ARG A 66 20.66 31.17 -2.18
N ASP A 67 20.31 30.81 -0.95
CA ASP A 67 20.31 31.74 0.18
C ASP A 67 21.72 31.92 0.78
N LEU A 68 22.55 30.87 0.80
CA LEU A 68 23.92 30.92 1.35
C LEU A 68 25.01 31.24 0.32
N GLU A 69 24.85 30.79 -0.92
CA GLU A 69 25.83 30.95 -2.00
C GLU A 69 25.12 31.31 -3.32
N PRO A 70 24.51 32.50 -3.39
CA PRO A 70 23.82 32.94 -4.60
C PRO A 70 24.78 33.02 -5.78
N PRO A 71 24.43 32.46 -6.96
CA PRO A 71 25.25 32.62 -8.16
C PRO A 71 25.42 34.10 -8.50
N GLN A 72 26.63 34.51 -8.91
CA GLN A 72 26.90 35.90 -9.32
C GLN A 72 26.34 36.22 -10.72
N ASP A 73 26.19 35.19 -11.56
CA ASP A 73 25.66 35.31 -12.92
C ASP A 73 24.13 35.25 -12.94
N ALA A 74 23.51 36.17 -13.68
CA ALA A 74 22.06 36.26 -13.82
C ALA A 74 21.44 35.02 -14.49
N MET A 75 22.13 34.42 -15.47
CA MET A 75 21.63 33.19 -16.12
C MET A 75 21.68 32.02 -15.15
N ALA A 76 22.77 31.88 -14.40
CA ALA A 76 22.89 30.88 -13.34
C ALA A 76 21.80 31.04 -12.26
N GLN A 77 21.52 32.25 -11.80
CA GLN A 77 20.42 32.52 -10.85
C GLN A 77 19.07 32.07 -11.41
N LYS A 78 18.73 32.49 -12.63
CA LYS A 78 17.45 32.11 -13.25
C LYS A 78 17.31 30.62 -13.49
N SER A 79 18.39 29.94 -13.86
CA SER A 79 18.39 28.48 -13.99
C SER A 79 18.13 27.77 -12.66
N LEU A 80 18.68 28.32 -11.56
CA LEU A 80 18.50 27.78 -10.22
C LEU A 80 17.06 27.99 -9.73
N ASP A 81 16.48 29.17 -9.97
CA ASP A 81 15.08 29.45 -9.67
C ASP A 81 14.15 28.50 -10.44
N LEU A 82 14.38 28.34 -11.74
CA LEU A 82 13.58 27.43 -12.59
C LEU A 82 13.64 25.98 -12.08
N ARG A 83 14.82 25.54 -11.61
CA ARG A 83 14.97 24.19 -11.05
C ARG A 83 14.22 24.02 -9.73
N ILE A 84 14.17 25.05 -8.89
CA ILE A 84 13.36 25.05 -7.66
C ILE A 84 11.87 24.97 -8.00
N ASP A 85 11.43 25.70 -9.02
CA ASP A 85 10.03 25.70 -9.48
C ASP A 85 9.62 24.35 -10.05
N GLU A 86 10.49 23.70 -10.85
CA GLU A 86 10.26 22.35 -11.37
C GLU A 86 10.06 21.33 -10.24
N LEU A 87 10.93 21.36 -9.22
CA LEU A 87 10.81 20.46 -8.07
C LEU A 87 9.56 20.77 -7.23
N THR A 88 9.19 22.04 -7.12
CA THR A 88 7.95 22.45 -6.44
C THR A 88 6.72 21.93 -7.18
N SER A 89 6.68 22.06 -8.51
CA SER A 89 5.61 21.51 -9.34
C SER A 89 5.53 19.98 -9.25
N THR A 90 6.68 19.31 -9.23
CA THR A 90 6.74 17.84 -9.07
C THR A 90 6.15 17.42 -7.72
N LEU A 91 6.52 18.11 -6.63
CA LEU A 91 5.95 17.87 -5.30
C LEU A 91 4.45 18.12 -5.27
N ASP A 92 3.97 19.19 -5.93
CA ASP A 92 2.54 19.49 -5.97
C ASP A 92 1.77 18.43 -6.76
N VAL A 93 2.29 17.92 -7.87
CA VAL A 93 1.67 16.80 -8.61
C VAL A 93 1.53 15.58 -7.70
N MET A 94 2.59 15.21 -6.97
CA MET A 94 2.59 14.03 -6.09
C MET A 94 1.74 14.20 -4.82
N THR A 95 1.53 15.45 -4.37
CA THR A 95 0.77 15.76 -3.14
C THR A 95 -0.62 16.34 -3.41
N GLY A 96 -1.05 16.41 -4.68
CA GLY A 96 -2.33 17.05 -5.06
C GLY A 96 -2.39 18.55 -4.74
N GLY A 97 -1.26 19.23 -4.81
CA GLY A 97 -1.07 20.66 -4.50
C GLY A 97 -1.15 21.00 -3.01
N TRP A 98 -1.18 20.00 -2.13
CA TRP A 98 -1.22 20.23 -0.68
C TRP A 98 0.02 20.98 -0.20
N PHE A 99 1.18 20.70 -0.79
CA PHE A 99 2.45 21.29 -0.40
C PHE A 99 2.47 22.82 -0.59
N SER A 100 2.19 23.32 -1.80
CA SER A 100 2.16 24.77 -2.05
C SER A 100 1.06 25.48 -1.26
N ARG A 101 -0.15 24.90 -1.17
CA ARG A 101 -1.24 25.48 -0.36
C ARG A 101 -0.87 25.64 1.12
N THR A 102 -0.16 24.66 1.68
CA THR A 102 0.24 24.68 3.09
C THR A 102 1.39 25.65 3.32
N THR A 103 2.36 25.68 2.42
CA THR A 103 3.48 26.65 2.47
C THR A 103 2.97 28.09 2.40
N GLU A 104 2.04 28.36 1.49
CA GLU A 104 1.46 29.71 1.32
C GLU A 104 0.61 30.13 2.51
N ARG A 105 -0.19 29.21 3.07
CA ARG A 105 -0.94 29.46 4.31
C ARG A 105 -0.04 29.80 5.49
N ARG A 106 1.12 29.14 5.60
CA ARG A 106 2.09 29.45 6.66
C ARG A 106 2.73 30.82 6.47
N ARG A 107 3.03 31.22 5.23
CA ARG A 107 3.55 32.57 4.94
C ARG A 107 2.54 33.66 5.25
N THR A 108 1.30 33.48 4.83
CA THR A 108 0.21 34.46 5.01
C THR A 108 -0.33 34.48 6.43
N GLY A 109 -0.47 33.32 7.07
CA GLY A 109 -0.91 33.19 8.47
C GLY A 109 0.07 33.77 9.47
N GLY A 110 1.39 33.67 9.22
CA GLY A 110 2.40 34.32 10.05
C GLY A 110 2.42 35.85 9.96
N ALA A 111 1.77 36.45 8.95
CA ALA A 111 1.70 37.90 8.79
C ALA A 111 0.46 38.54 9.46
N ALA A 112 -0.43 37.74 10.04
CA ALA A 112 -1.67 38.22 10.67
C ALA A 112 -1.59 38.30 12.22
N GLU A 113 -0.47 37.89 12.82
CA GLU A 113 -0.26 37.87 14.28
C GLU A 113 0.80 38.87 14.78
N ASP A 114 1.38 39.71 13.91
CA ASP A 114 2.30 40.82 14.25
C ASP A 114 1.65 42.21 14.09
#